data_AF-A0A7C4GX36-F1
#
_entry.id   AF-A0A7C4GX36-F1
#
_cell.length_a   1.000
_cell.length_b   1.000
_cell.length_c   1.000
_cell.angle_alpha   90.00
_cell.angle_beta   90.00
_cell.angle_gamma   90.00
#
_symmetry.space_group_name_H-M   'P 1'
#
loop_
_entity.id
_entity.type
_entity.pdbx_description
1 polymer ?
#
loop_
_entity_poly.entity_id
_entity_poly.type
_entity_poly.pdbx_seq_one_letter_code
_entity_poly.pdbx_strand_id
1 'polypeptide(L)'
;MTGFTRTVLIAILTAGVTSTCGMGVARITIVDNLIAQNGIGIYIGWFGDWDVVIEANKIFSNGEGIRLKNQRAVIVRNVLRQNVVGLLVATEHQETVVVKAIESVVVNFNVFEQNELYAIWNQSKFVIRADLNWWGSPEGPVLELGRANALAGLVEAFPWLTIPPL
;
A
#
# COMPACT_ATOMS: atom_id res chain seq x y z
N MET A 1 27.43 -12.23 8.91
CA MET A 1 27.08 -11.52 7.66
C MET A 1 26.16 -10.36 8.04
N THR A 2 26.73 -9.17 8.23
CA THR A 2 26.03 -7.97 8.68
C THR A 2 25.51 -7.22 7.46
N GLY A 3 24.26 -7.49 7.09
CA GLY A 3 23.54 -6.72 6.06
C GLY A 3 23.09 -5.39 6.65
N PHE A 4 23.55 -4.29 6.09
CA PHE A 4 23.07 -2.95 6.44
C PHE A 4 21.61 -2.80 6.01
N THR A 5 20.70 -2.65 6.97
CA THR A 5 19.31 -2.24 6.73
C THR A 5 19.33 -0.79 6.26
N ARG A 6 19.05 -0.54 4.97
CA ARG A 6 18.79 0.82 4.48
C ARG A 6 17.31 1.13 4.69
N THR A 7 17.00 1.76 5.82
CA THR A 7 15.69 2.38 6.05
C THR A 7 15.52 3.54 5.07
N VAL A 8 14.68 3.37 4.05
CA VAL A 8 14.21 4.48 3.22
C VAL A 8 12.88 4.95 3.81
N LEU A 9 12.95 5.81 4.83
CA LEU A 9 11.80 6.58 5.28
C LEU A 9 11.58 7.69 4.26
N ILE A 10 10.73 7.45 3.24
CA ILE A 10 10.18 8.55 2.45
C ILE A 10 9.04 9.16 3.26
N ALA A 11 9.39 9.89 4.32
CA ALA A 11 8.47 10.85 4.91
C ALA A 11 8.52 12.10 4.02
N ILE A 12 7.61 12.23 3.06
CA ILE A 12 7.36 13.53 2.43
C ILE A 12 6.56 14.37 3.43
N LEU A 13 7.28 14.84 4.44
CA LEU A 13 6.85 15.88 5.34
C LEU A 13 7.65 17.11 4.91
N THR A 14 6.94 18.16 4.50
CA THR A 14 7.41 19.49 4.10
C THR A 14 7.65 19.72 2.61
N ALA A 15 7.35 20.97 2.22
CA ALA A 15 7.44 21.53 0.90
C ALA A 15 8.82 21.31 0.27
N GLY A 16 8.85 20.84 -0.98
CA GLY A 16 10.09 20.65 -1.74
C GLY A 16 10.23 19.29 -2.41
N VAL A 17 9.17 18.80 -3.07
CA VAL A 17 9.36 17.84 -4.17
C VAL A 17 9.55 18.70 -5.43
N THR A 18 10.63 18.49 -6.18
CA THR A 18 10.80 19.09 -7.51
C THR A 18 9.69 18.57 -8.41
N SER A 19 8.59 19.31 -8.50
CA SER A 19 7.65 19.17 -9.60
C SER A 19 8.36 19.65 -10.85
N THR A 20 8.48 18.81 -11.88
CA THR A 20 8.59 19.34 -13.23
C THR A 20 7.28 20.08 -13.51
N CYS A 21 7.32 21.41 -13.41
CA CYS A 21 6.17 22.25 -13.69
C CYS A 21 5.89 22.22 -15.19
N GLY A 22 5.11 21.23 -15.61
CA GLY A 22 4.50 21.13 -16.92
C GLY A 22 3.07 20.68 -16.77
N MET A 23 2.17 21.60 -16.37
CA MET A 23 0.70 21.45 -16.32
C MET A 23 0.17 20.04 -15.98
N GLY A 24 0.78 19.38 -15.01
CA GLY A 24 0.46 18.00 -14.62
C GLY A 24 0.52 17.85 -13.11
N VAL A 25 -0.34 17.00 -12.58
CA VAL A 25 -0.33 16.60 -11.17
C VAL A 25 1.06 16.07 -10.83
N ALA A 26 1.67 16.57 -9.75
CA ALA A 26 2.99 16.09 -9.32
C ALA A 26 2.93 14.59 -8.99
N ARG A 27 3.89 13.81 -9.48
CA ARG A 27 3.90 12.35 -9.32
C ARG A 27 5.01 11.90 -8.39
N ILE A 28 4.67 11.04 -7.43
CA ILE A 28 5.63 10.34 -6.57
C ILE A 28 5.75 8.91 -7.09
N THR A 29 6.97 8.45 -7.35
CA THR A 29 7.25 7.06 -7.76
C THR A 29 8.21 6.42 -6.76
N ILE A 30 7.83 5.27 -6.22
CA ILE A 30 8.62 4.47 -5.30
C ILE A 30 8.78 3.10 -5.93
N VAL A 31 9.98 2.79 -6.42
CA VAL A 31 10.23 1.59 -7.25
C VAL A 31 11.45 0.80 -6.80
N ASP A 32 11.32 -0.53 -6.80
CA ASP A 32 12.42 -1.50 -6.60
C ASP A 32 13.21 -1.30 -5.30
N ASN A 33 12.49 -1.10 -4.19
CA ASN A 33 13.08 -0.96 -2.86
C ASN A 33 12.89 -2.22 -2.00
N LEU A 34 13.82 -2.43 -1.07
CA LEU A 34 13.71 -3.39 0.02
C LEU A 34 13.38 -2.64 1.32
N ILE A 35 12.18 -2.83 1.87
CA ILE A 35 11.67 -2.09 3.04
C ILE A 35 11.22 -3.09 4.11
N ALA A 36 11.94 -3.16 5.22
CA ALA A 36 11.64 -4.15 6.25
C ALA A 36 11.93 -3.72 7.67
N GLN A 37 11.25 -4.37 8.62
CA GLN A 37 11.48 -4.25 10.06
C GLN A 37 11.23 -2.83 10.61
N ASN A 38 10.22 -2.13 10.09
CA ASN A 38 9.80 -0.81 10.56
C ASN A 38 8.42 -0.85 11.20
N GLY A 39 8.05 0.20 11.93
CA GLY A 39 6.64 0.39 12.32
C GLY A 39 5.74 0.58 11.09
N ILE A 40 6.15 1.46 10.16
CA ILE A 40 5.48 1.69 8.87
C ILE A 40 6.56 1.63 7.78
N GLY A 41 6.34 0.85 6.73
CA GLY A 41 7.25 0.73 5.60
C GLY A 41 7.21 1.97 4.70
N ILE A 42 6.08 2.21 4.03
CA ILE A 42 5.83 3.40 3.22
C ILE A 42 4.68 4.20 3.83
N TYR A 43 4.89 5.50 4.05
CA TYR A 43 3.84 6.43 4.47
C TYR A 43 3.61 7.50 3.41
N ILE A 44 2.43 7.48 2.81
CA ILE A 44 1.98 8.54 1.92
C ILE A 44 0.99 9.42 2.69
N GLY A 45 1.43 10.63 3.01
CA GLY A 45 0.67 11.63 3.76
C GLY A 45 -0.56 12.17 3.01
N TRP A 46 -1.37 12.93 3.74
CA TRP A 46 -2.65 13.48 3.27
C TRP A 46 -2.52 14.83 2.55
N PHE A 47 -1.34 15.45 2.61
CA PHE A 47 -1.10 16.75 2.00
C PHE A 47 -0.71 16.59 0.54
N GLY A 48 -1.16 17.50 -0.31
CA GLY A 48 -0.85 17.52 -1.74
C GLY A 48 -1.83 16.74 -2.62
N ASP A 49 -1.81 17.08 -3.91
CA ASP A 49 -2.48 16.35 -5.00
C ASP A 49 -1.41 15.60 -5.77
N TRP A 50 -1.05 14.43 -5.26
CA TRP A 50 0.00 13.64 -5.90
C TRP A 50 -0.59 12.37 -6.48
N ASP A 51 -0.20 12.09 -7.72
CA ASP A 51 -0.36 10.75 -8.26
C ASP A 51 0.78 9.90 -7.69
N VAL A 52 0.45 8.83 -6.98
CA VAL A 52 1.45 7.96 -6.37
C VAL A 52 1.54 6.65 -7.12
N VAL A 53 2.75 6.25 -7.47
CA VAL A 53 3.06 4.93 -8.03
C VAL A 53 4.01 4.21 -7.09
N ILE A 54 3.60 3.05 -6.59
CA ILE A 54 4.43 2.17 -5.77
C ILE A 54 4.58 0.87 -6.54
N GLU A 55 5.78 0.60 -7.06
CA GLU A 55 6.00 -0.50 -8.00
C GLU A 55 7.19 -1.39 -7.60
N ALA A 56 7.06 -2.71 -7.76
CA ALA A 56 8.19 -3.64 -7.66
C ALA A 56 8.97 -3.61 -6.33
N ASN A 57 8.38 -3.11 -5.24
CA ASN A 57 9.04 -3.08 -3.93
C ASN A 57 8.83 -4.40 -3.18
N LYS A 58 9.83 -4.78 -2.36
CA LYS A 58 9.76 -5.88 -1.39
C LYS A 58 9.60 -5.30 0.00
N ILE A 59 8.39 -5.40 0.55
CA ILE A 59 7.97 -4.76 1.80
C ILE A 59 7.57 -5.84 2.82
N PHE A 60 8.38 -6.06 3.86
CA PHE A 60 8.13 -7.18 4.78
C PHE A 60 8.50 -6.96 6.24
N SER A 61 7.84 -7.69 7.14
CA SER A 61 8.10 -7.61 8.58
C SER A 61 7.96 -6.20 9.16
N ASN A 62 7.07 -5.38 8.61
CA ASN A 62 6.71 -4.08 9.17
C ASN A 62 5.43 -4.19 9.99
N GLY A 63 5.13 -3.20 10.85
CA GLY A 63 3.78 -3.05 11.38
C GLY A 63 2.79 -2.85 10.22
N GLU A 64 3.00 -1.82 9.42
CA GLU A 64 2.25 -1.60 8.20
C GLU A 64 3.20 -1.59 7.00
N GLY A 65 2.89 -2.33 5.95
CA GLY A 65 3.68 -2.32 4.73
C GLY A 65 3.57 -0.95 4.05
N ILE A 66 2.34 -0.56 3.69
CA ILE A 66 2.02 0.73 3.09
C ILE A 66 0.87 1.36 3.85
N ARG A 67 1.03 2.61 4.29
CA ARG A 67 -0.06 3.45 4.80
C ARG A 67 -0.32 4.60 3.82
N LEU A 68 -1.51 4.60 3.24
CA LEU A 68 -1.96 5.58 2.26
C LEU A 68 -3.04 6.49 2.86
N LYS A 69 -2.84 7.81 2.73
CA LYS A 69 -3.83 8.85 3.06
C LYS A 69 -4.07 9.85 1.92
N ASN A 70 -3.49 9.61 0.74
CA ASN A 70 -3.57 10.48 -0.43
C ASN A 70 -4.69 10.03 -1.38
N GLN A 71 -5.01 10.87 -2.36
CA GLN A 71 -6.13 10.73 -3.27
C GLN A 71 -6.00 9.61 -4.30
N ARG A 72 -4.84 9.51 -4.97
CA ARG A 72 -4.66 8.63 -6.13
C ARG A 72 -3.39 7.81 -6.00
N ALA A 73 -3.54 6.49 -6.02
CA ALA A 73 -2.41 5.57 -5.94
C ALA A 73 -2.57 4.37 -6.87
N VAL A 74 -1.47 4.00 -7.53
CA VAL A 74 -1.28 2.74 -8.24
C VAL A 74 -0.22 1.94 -7.50
N ILE A 75 -0.60 0.78 -6.99
CA ILE A 75 0.27 -0.13 -6.23
C ILE A 75 0.37 -1.41 -7.04
N VAL A 76 1.53 -1.68 -7.63
CA VAL A 76 1.67 -2.73 -8.64
C VAL A 76 2.94 -3.55 -8.50
N ARG A 77 2.87 -4.87 -8.70
CA ARG A 77 4.05 -5.78 -8.66
C ARG A 77 4.87 -5.73 -7.38
N ASN A 78 4.30 -5.29 -6.25
CA ASN A 78 4.99 -5.30 -4.98
C ASN A 78 4.82 -6.66 -4.28
N VAL A 79 5.78 -7.00 -3.42
CA VAL A 79 5.68 -8.12 -2.48
C VAL A 79 5.47 -7.56 -1.09
N LEU A 80 4.27 -7.69 -0.54
CA LEU A 80 3.88 -7.27 0.81
C LEU A 80 3.66 -8.49 1.68
N ARG A 81 4.69 -8.89 2.42
CA ARG A 81 4.66 -10.13 3.21
C ARG A 81 5.01 -9.94 4.67
N GLN A 82 4.42 -10.73 5.56
CA GLN A 82 4.81 -10.72 6.98
C GLN A 82 4.69 -9.35 7.65
N ASN A 83 3.87 -8.44 7.13
CA ASN A 83 3.54 -7.19 7.83
C ASN A 83 2.33 -7.42 8.75
N VAL A 84 2.10 -6.60 9.78
CA VAL A 84 0.84 -6.70 10.54
C VAL A 84 -0.34 -6.38 9.61
N VAL A 85 -0.21 -5.31 8.82
CA VAL A 85 -1.11 -4.98 7.71
C VAL A 85 -0.30 -4.75 6.43
N GLY A 86 -0.68 -5.40 5.32
CA GLY A 86 -0.01 -5.20 4.02
C GLY A 86 -0.19 -3.77 3.50
N LEU A 87 -1.43 -3.41 3.19
CA LEU A 87 -1.84 -2.06 2.78
C LEU A 87 -2.95 -1.54 3.68
N LEU A 88 -2.70 -0.41 4.34
CA LEU A 88 -3.70 0.35 5.09
C LEU A 88 -4.05 1.62 4.32
N VAL A 89 -5.33 1.76 3.98
CA VAL A 89 -5.90 3.01 3.47
C VAL A 89 -6.65 3.69 4.61
N ALA A 90 -6.05 4.74 5.17
CA ALA A 90 -6.49 5.38 6.40
C ALA A 90 -7.18 6.73 6.13
N THR A 91 -8.24 7.03 6.90
CA THR A 91 -9.03 8.27 6.76
C THR A 91 -8.74 9.33 7.82
N GLU A 92 -7.92 9.02 8.82
CA GLU A 92 -7.69 9.90 9.97
C GLU A 92 -6.19 10.18 10.16
N HIS A 93 -5.83 11.41 10.52
CA HIS A 93 -4.49 11.75 11.02
C HIS A 93 -4.63 12.59 12.29
N GLN A 94 -4.05 12.12 13.40
CA GLN A 94 -4.09 12.81 14.70
C GLN A 94 -5.51 13.28 15.07
N GLU A 95 -6.47 12.35 15.05
CA GLU A 95 -7.88 12.61 15.40
C GLU A 95 -8.62 13.59 14.47
N THR A 96 -7.95 14.06 13.42
CA THR A 96 -8.56 14.89 12.38
C THR A 96 -8.91 14.00 11.20
N VAL A 97 -10.19 14.02 10.82
CA VAL A 97 -10.64 13.39 9.57
C VAL A 97 -9.92 14.08 8.42
N VAL A 98 -9.21 13.30 7.61
CA VAL A 98 -8.64 13.80 6.35
C VAL A 98 -9.83 14.17 5.46
N VAL A 99 -10.11 15.48 5.38
CA VAL A 99 -11.29 16.02 4.67
C VAL A 99 -11.22 15.76 3.16
N LYS A 100 -10.01 15.45 2.65
CA LYS A 100 -9.80 15.17 1.25
C LYS A 100 -10.10 13.72 0.94
N ALA A 101 -11.07 13.50 0.05
CA ALA A 101 -11.50 12.18 -0.39
C ALA A 101 -10.37 11.45 -1.12
N ILE A 102 -10.19 10.18 -0.79
CA ILE A 102 -9.49 9.22 -1.64
C ILE A 102 -10.30 9.05 -2.90
N GLU A 103 -9.71 9.29 -4.06
CA GLU A 103 -10.41 9.28 -5.35
C GLU A 103 -10.29 7.92 -6.03
N SER A 104 -9.08 7.35 -6.04
CA SER A 104 -8.83 6.08 -6.71
C SER A 104 -7.60 5.37 -6.13
N VAL A 105 -7.75 4.10 -5.79
CA VAL A 105 -6.64 3.23 -5.41
C VAL A 105 -6.76 1.94 -6.22
N VAL A 106 -5.75 1.72 -7.06
CA VAL A 106 -5.63 0.53 -7.91
C VAL A 106 -4.47 -0.31 -7.38
N VAL A 107 -4.73 -1.57 -7.09
CA VAL A 107 -3.80 -2.50 -6.47
C VAL A 107 -3.77 -3.76 -7.32
N ASN A 108 -2.79 -3.94 -8.22
CA ASN A 108 -2.82 -5.05 -9.17
C ASN A 108 -1.46 -5.77 -9.25
N PHE A 109 -1.47 -7.06 -9.55
CA PHE A 109 -0.25 -7.88 -9.71
C PHE A 109 0.69 -7.88 -8.50
N ASN A 110 0.20 -7.59 -7.29
CA ASN A 110 0.99 -7.67 -6.07
C ASN A 110 0.90 -9.08 -5.46
N VAL A 111 1.86 -9.38 -4.59
CA VAL A 111 1.91 -10.56 -3.72
C VAL A 111 1.61 -10.10 -2.31
N PHE A 112 0.49 -10.53 -1.74
CA PHE A 112 0.19 -10.40 -0.32
C PHE A 112 0.28 -11.78 0.33
N GLU A 113 1.21 -11.98 1.26
CA GLU A 113 1.43 -13.29 1.85
C GLU A 113 1.83 -13.20 3.31
N GLN A 114 1.26 -14.06 4.16
CA GLN A 114 1.66 -14.15 5.58
C GLN A 114 1.60 -12.82 6.35
N ASN A 115 0.77 -11.85 5.94
CA ASN A 115 0.52 -10.68 6.80
C ASN A 115 -0.22 -11.15 8.08
N GLU A 116 -0.20 -10.40 9.17
CA GLU A 116 -0.75 -10.89 10.44
C GLU A 116 -2.28 -10.71 10.51
N LEU A 117 -2.76 -9.50 10.25
CA LEU A 117 -4.16 -9.14 10.42
C LEU A 117 -4.91 -9.02 9.09
N TYR A 118 -4.34 -8.27 8.15
CA TYR A 118 -4.97 -7.96 6.86
C TYR A 118 -3.94 -7.85 5.74
N ALA A 119 -4.28 -8.38 4.57
CA ALA A 119 -3.59 -8.05 3.34
C ALA A 119 -3.90 -6.60 2.93
N ILE A 120 -5.20 -6.24 2.92
CA ILE A 120 -5.66 -4.87 2.71
C ILE A 120 -6.69 -4.52 3.79
N TRP A 121 -6.48 -3.38 4.45
CA TRP A 121 -7.47 -2.76 5.32
C TRP A 121 -7.84 -1.38 4.76
N ASN A 122 -9.06 -1.27 4.27
CA ASN A 122 -9.63 -0.04 3.78
C ASN A 122 -10.57 0.59 4.82
N GLN A 123 -10.14 1.69 5.43
CA GLN A 123 -10.97 2.46 6.36
C GLN A 123 -11.79 3.55 5.65
N SER A 124 -11.56 3.74 4.34
CA SER A 124 -12.28 4.73 3.55
C SER A 124 -13.67 4.23 3.10
N LYS A 125 -14.50 5.17 2.66
CA LYS A 125 -15.81 4.88 2.05
C LYS A 125 -15.72 4.57 0.55
N PHE A 126 -14.52 4.58 -0.02
CA PHE A 126 -14.29 4.34 -1.46
C PHE A 126 -13.88 2.90 -1.68
N VAL A 127 -14.28 2.33 -2.81
CA VAL A 127 -13.89 0.97 -3.19
C VAL A 127 -12.44 0.97 -3.69
N ILE A 128 -11.61 0.11 -3.11
CA ILE A 128 -10.28 -0.22 -3.67
C ILE A 128 -10.48 -1.29 -4.73
N ARG A 129 -9.97 -1.05 -5.94
CA ARG A 129 -9.87 -2.06 -6.98
C ARG A 129 -8.57 -2.83 -6.76
N ALA A 130 -8.69 -4.09 -6.34
CA ALA A 130 -7.58 -4.96 -5.97
C ALA A 130 -7.57 -6.27 -6.78
N ASP A 131 -7.87 -6.18 -8.07
CA ASP A 131 -7.89 -7.32 -8.97
C ASP A 131 -6.46 -7.78 -9.36
N LEU A 132 -6.36 -9.03 -9.81
CA LEU A 132 -5.12 -9.63 -10.32
C LEU A 132 -3.97 -9.63 -9.31
N ASN A 133 -4.24 -9.72 -8.01
CA ASN A 133 -3.22 -9.98 -6.98
C ASN A 133 -3.16 -11.46 -6.60
N TRP A 134 -2.01 -11.87 -6.06
CA TRP A 134 -1.85 -13.14 -5.35
C TRP A 134 -1.99 -12.90 -3.84
N TRP A 135 -2.81 -13.73 -3.18
CA TRP A 135 -3.18 -13.58 -1.78
C TRP A 135 -2.54 -14.63 -0.87
N GLY A 136 -1.44 -15.25 -1.30
CA GLY A 136 -0.78 -16.32 -0.53
C GLY A 136 -1.40 -17.70 -0.75
N SER A 137 -2.58 -17.79 -1.38
CA SER A 137 -3.19 -19.07 -1.75
C SER A 137 -4.06 -18.95 -3.01
N PRO A 138 -4.26 -20.06 -3.77
CA PRO A 138 -5.06 -20.06 -4.99
C PRO A 138 -6.55 -19.86 -4.76
N GLU A 139 -7.03 -20.12 -3.54
CA GLU A 139 -8.41 -19.84 -3.11
C GLU A 139 -8.67 -18.33 -2.98
N GLY A 140 -7.63 -17.49 -2.97
CA GLY A 140 -7.74 -16.05 -2.99
C GLY A 140 -7.81 -15.40 -1.60
N PRO A 141 -8.37 -14.19 -1.52
CA PRO A 141 -8.49 -13.48 -0.26
C PRO A 141 -9.64 -14.04 0.59
N VAL A 142 -9.52 -13.90 1.91
CA VAL A 142 -10.58 -14.27 2.86
C VAL A 142 -11.21 -13.02 3.46
N LEU A 143 -12.47 -13.10 3.89
CA LEU A 143 -13.17 -12.01 4.59
C LEU A 143 -13.12 -12.17 6.12
N GLU A 144 -12.46 -13.22 6.62
CA GLU A 144 -12.30 -13.48 8.04
C GLU A 144 -11.15 -12.65 8.62
N LEU A 145 -11.45 -11.86 9.65
CA LEU A 145 -10.47 -11.02 10.33
C LEU A 145 -9.35 -11.87 10.97
N GLY A 146 -8.12 -11.36 10.99
CA GLY A 146 -7.00 -12.02 11.68
C GLY A 146 -6.41 -13.21 10.91
N ARG A 147 -6.64 -13.28 9.60
CA ARG A 147 -5.96 -14.22 8.69
C ARG A 147 -5.05 -13.47 7.73
N ALA A 148 -3.99 -14.12 7.29
CA ALA A 148 -2.93 -13.48 6.53
C ALA A 148 -3.31 -12.87 5.17
N ASN A 149 -4.42 -13.35 4.63
CA ASN A 149 -5.01 -13.00 3.36
C ASN A 149 -6.36 -12.28 3.53
N ALA A 150 -6.61 -11.73 4.72
CA ALA A 150 -7.86 -11.07 5.03
C ALA A 150 -7.99 -9.70 4.36
N LEU A 151 -9.21 -9.40 3.91
CA LEU A 151 -9.61 -8.07 3.46
C LEU A 151 -10.58 -7.45 4.46
N ALA A 152 -10.40 -6.17 4.74
CA ALA A 152 -11.32 -5.39 5.56
C ALA A 152 -11.75 -4.11 4.85
N GLY A 153 -13.05 -3.79 4.91
CA GLY A 153 -13.65 -2.63 4.26
C GLY A 153 -14.04 -2.87 2.79
N LEU A 154 -14.24 -1.78 2.05
CA LEU A 154 -14.69 -1.84 0.66
C LEU A 154 -13.52 -2.17 -0.29
N VAL A 155 -13.28 -3.46 -0.54
CA VAL A 155 -12.22 -3.95 -1.42
C VAL A 155 -12.82 -4.93 -2.43
N GLU A 156 -12.64 -4.65 -3.72
CA GLU A 156 -13.00 -5.56 -4.81
C GLU A 156 -11.75 -6.30 -5.28
N ALA A 157 -11.64 -7.58 -4.97
CA ALA A 157 -10.42 -8.38 -5.21
C ALA A 157 -10.58 -9.49 -6.25
N PHE A 158 -11.64 -9.43 -7.08
CA PHE A 158 -11.92 -10.41 -8.13
C PHE A 158 -11.76 -9.78 -9.53
N PRO A 159 -11.13 -10.49 -10.50
CA PRO A 159 -10.46 -11.79 -10.35
C PRO A 159 -9.18 -11.69 -9.52
N TRP A 160 -8.75 -12.80 -8.89
CA TRP A 160 -7.43 -12.92 -8.27
C TRP A 160 -6.56 -13.91 -9.05
N LEU A 161 -5.25 -13.87 -8.80
CA LEU A 161 -4.31 -14.82 -9.40
C LEU A 161 -4.32 -16.15 -8.63
N THR A 162 -4.28 -17.28 -9.34
CA THR A 162 -4.17 -18.62 -8.74
C THR A 162 -2.72 -19.11 -8.62
N ILE A 163 -1.77 -18.31 -9.09
CA ILE A 163 -0.33 -18.49 -8.87
C ILE A 163 0.30 -17.11 -8.58
N PRO A 164 1.41 -17.04 -7.82
CA PRO A 164 2.13 -15.78 -7.63
C PRO A 164 2.57 -15.19 -8.99
N PRO A 165 2.41 -13.88 -9.21
CA PRO A 165 3.01 -13.20 -10.35
C PRO A 165 4.54 -13.23 -10.26
N LEU A 166 5.21 -13.30 -11.42
CA LEU A 166 6.67 -13.34 -11.56
C LEU A 166 7.36 -12.07 -11.03
#